data_AF-A0A932LAN5-F1
#
_entry.id   AF-A0A932LAN5-F1
#
_cell.length_a   1.000
_cell.length_b   1.000
_cell.length_c   1.000
_cell.angle_alpha   90.00
_cell.angle_beta   90.00
_cell.angle_gamma   90.00
#
_symmetry.space_group_name_H-M   'P 1'
#
loop_
_entity.id
_entity.type
_entity.pdbx_description
1 polymer ?
#
loop_
_entity_poly.entity_id
_entity_poly.type
_entity_poly.pdbx_seq_one_letter_code
_entity_poly.pdbx_strand_id
1 'polypeptide(L)'
;MSRQSSLKPYWQMTTDELRESTKEFDEEFVADKARPMDPQMKTRWERAKAKSSRAEDGQGEQTIAVRLEKRLLDRCTALAKKKRISRDALIVRGLRALLAAEGEA
;
A
#
# COMPACT_ATOMS: atom_id res chain seq x y z
N MET A 1 -26.97 -29.58 -7.39
CA MET A 1 -25.72 -30.16 -6.85
C MET A 1 -25.43 -29.49 -5.53
N SER A 2 -25.45 -30.26 -4.44
CA SER A 2 -25.44 -29.79 -3.06
C SER A 2 -24.09 -29.16 -2.67
N ARG A 3 -24.12 -27.96 -2.09
CA ARG A 3 -22.98 -27.36 -1.38
C ARG A 3 -22.95 -27.93 0.04
N GLN A 4 -22.26 -29.06 0.26
CA GLN A 4 -21.65 -29.36 1.56
C GLN A 4 -20.30 -28.60 1.61
N SER A 5 -19.85 -27.97 2.68
CA SER A 5 -20.10 -28.18 4.11
C SER A 5 -20.15 -26.84 4.87
N SER A 6 -21.04 -26.73 5.86
CA SER A 6 -21.00 -25.66 6.86
C SER A 6 -19.88 -25.94 7.87
N LEU A 7 -18.65 -25.53 7.55
CA LEU A 7 -17.60 -25.45 8.56
C LEU A 7 -17.97 -24.36 9.56
N LYS A 8 -17.74 -24.62 10.85
CA LYS A 8 -17.90 -23.61 11.91
C LYS A 8 -17.06 -22.39 11.56
N PRO A 9 -17.49 -21.17 11.91
CA PRO A 9 -16.62 -20.02 11.83
C PRO A 9 -15.35 -20.23 12.67
N TYR A 10 -14.19 -19.77 12.19
CA TYR A 10 -12.89 -19.98 12.85
C TYR A 10 -12.86 -19.57 14.33
N TRP A 11 -13.63 -18.55 14.72
CA TRP A 11 -13.72 -18.09 16.10
C TRP A 11 -14.54 -19.01 17.03
N GLN A 12 -15.17 -20.06 16.50
CA GLN A 12 -15.89 -21.09 17.25
C GLN A 12 -15.21 -22.46 17.18
N MET A 13 -14.04 -22.55 16.54
CA MET A 13 -13.28 -23.79 16.41
C MET A 13 -12.41 -24.05 17.63
N THR A 14 -12.25 -25.33 17.99
CA THR A 14 -11.26 -25.74 18.99
C THR A 14 -9.85 -25.70 18.41
N THR A 15 -8.82 -25.76 19.26
CA THR A 15 -7.41 -25.77 18.81
C THR A 15 -7.10 -26.91 17.85
N ASP A 16 -7.70 -28.09 18.05
CA ASP A 16 -7.49 -29.25 17.17
C ASP A 16 -8.22 -29.08 15.84
N GLU A 17 -9.42 -28.48 15.82
CA GLU A 17 -10.14 -28.12 14.60
C GLU A 17 -9.37 -27.06 13.80
N LEU A 18 -8.78 -26.07 14.48
CA LEU A 18 -7.93 -25.07 13.84
C LEU A 18 -6.68 -25.70 13.23
N ARG A 19 -6.00 -26.60 13.96
CA ARG A 19 -4.79 -27.28 13.48
C ARG A 19 -5.07 -28.08 12.22
N GLU A 20 -6.17 -28.82 12.17
CA GLU A 20 -6.54 -29.58 10.96
C GLU A 20 -6.89 -28.64 9.79
N SER A 21 -7.53 -27.49 10.07
CA SER A 21 -7.87 -26.50 9.03
C SER A 21 -6.66 -25.76 8.45
N THR A 22 -5.59 -25.58 9.22
CA THR A 22 -4.38 -24.85 8.80
C THR A 22 -3.25 -25.77 8.35
N LYS A 23 -3.45 -27.08 8.38
CA LYS A 23 -2.44 -28.10 8.06
C LYS A 23 -1.79 -27.92 6.68
N GLU A 24 -2.53 -27.37 5.72
CA GLU A 24 -2.00 -27.07 4.39
C GLU A 24 -0.90 -26.01 4.37
N PHE A 25 -0.80 -25.16 5.41
CA PHE A 25 0.23 -24.13 5.55
C PHE A 25 1.49 -24.63 6.24
N ASP A 26 1.45 -25.82 6.85
CA ASP A 26 2.61 -26.46 7.49
C ASP A 26 3.51 -27.18 6.46
N GLU A 27 3.10 -27.25 5.19
CA GLU A 27 3.91 -27.82 4.12
C GLU A 27 5.08 -26.87 3.75
N GLU A 28 6.31 -27.31 4.03
CA GLU A 28 7.52 -26.59 3.62
C GLU A 28 7.79 -26.75 2.11
N PHE A 29 8.21 -25.66 1.45
CA PHE A 29 8.69 -25.66 0.06
C PHE A 29 7.72 -26.25 -1.01
N VAL A 30 6.48 -25.78 -1.04
CA VAL A 30 5.45 -26.18 -2.05
C VAL A 30 5.67 -25.55 -3.44
N ALA A 31 6.93 -25.43 -3.89
CA ALA A 31 7.28 -24.86 -5.19
C ALA A 31 6.78 -25.74 -6.35
N ASP A 32 6.70 -27.05 -6.15
CA ASP A 32 6.29 -28.01 -7.19
C ASP A 32 4.82 -27.90 -7.57
N LYS A 33 3.98 -27.29 -6.72
CA LYS A 33 2.56 -27.00 -7.04
C LYS A 33 2.39 -25.64 -7.73
N ALA A 34 3.45 -24.86 -7.88
CA ALA A 34 3.39 -23.55 -8.53
C ALA A 34 3.05 -23.70 -10.02
N ARG A 35 2.23 -22.80 -10.54
CA ARG A 35 1.81 -22.75 -11.95
C ARG A 35 2.05 -21.35 -12.53
N PRO A 36 2.23 -21.22 -13.85
CA PRO A 36 2.21 -19.92 -14.50
C PRO A 36 0.96 -19.13 -14.12
N MET A 37 1.13 -17.83 -13.85
CA MET A 37 0.02 -16.96 -13.48
C MET A 37 -0.98 -16.83 -14.64
N ASP A 38 -2.27 -17.03 -14.34
CA ASP A 38 -3.36 -16.65 -15.23
C ASP A 38 -3.41 -15.11 -15.42
N PRO A 39 -3.86 -14.59 -16.58
CA PRO A 39 -4.09 -13.16 -16.81
C PRO A 39 -4.71 -12.37 -15.65
N GLN A 40 -5.69 -12.93 -14.92
CA GLN A 40 -6.29 -12.26 -13.77
C GLN A 40 -5.33 -12.15 -12.58
N MET A 41 -4.56 -13.22 -12.33
CA MET A 41 -3.53 -13.24 -11.29
C MET A 41 -2.39 -12.28 -11.61
N LYS A 42 -1.97 -12.23 -12.88
CA LYS A 42 -0.95 -11.28 -13.36
C LYS A 42 -1.39 -9.84 -13.15
N THR A 43 -2.65 -9.52 -13.47
CA THR A 43 -3.19 -8.18 -13.24
C THR A 43 -3.21 -7.80 -11.76
N ARG A 44 -3.57 -8.75 -10.88
CA ARG A 44 -3.54 -8.54 -9.43
C ARG A 44 -2.12 -8.35 -8.90
N TRP A 45 -1.17 -9.13 -9.42
CA TRP A 45 0.25 -9.03 -9.09
C TRP A 45 0.83 -7.67 -9.48
N GLU A 46 0.61 -7.22 -10.72
CA GLU A 46 1.11 -5.92 -11.19
C GLU A 46 0.51 -4.77 -10.36
N ARG A 47 -0.78 -4.85 -10.00
CA ARG A 47 -1.40 -3.86 -9.09
C ARG A 47 -0.78 -3.85 -7.70
N ALA A 48 -0.41 -5.01 -7.16
CA ALA A 48 0.24 -5.09 -5.86
C ALA A 48 1.67 -4.54 -5.92
N LYS A 49 2.41 -4.89 -6.98
CA LYS A 49 3.77 -4.41 -7.25
C LYS A 49 3.81 -2.89 -7.44
N ALA A 50 2.86 -2.33 -8.18
CA ALA A 50 2.74 -0.88 -8.40
C ALA A 50 2.49 -0.07 -7.11
N LYS A 51 1.91 -0.69 -6.08
CA LYS A 51 1.75 -0.04 -4.76
C LYS A 51 3.03 -0.09 -3.92
N SER A 52 3.99 -0.93 -4.30
CA SER A 52 5.23 -1.17 -3.56
C SER A 52 6.42 -0.36 -4.08
N SER A 53 6.29 0.34 -5.22
CA SER A 53 7.33 1.26 -5.71
C SER A 53 7.31 2.55 -4.90
N ARG A 54 7.95 2.49 -3.74
CA ARG A 54 8.61 3.59 -3.04
C ARG A 54 9.34 4.46 -4.09
N ALA A 55 9.15 5.78 -4.03
CA ALA A 55 9.77 6.85 -4.84
C ALA A 55 10.44 6.43 -6.16
N GLU A 56 9.87 6.85 -7.29
CA GLU A 56 10.33 6.52 -8.66
C GLU A 56 11.84 6.80 -8.92
N ASP A 57 12.50 7.61 -8.08
CA ASP A 57 13.88 8.07 -8.29
C ASP A 57 14.94 7.45 -7.36
N GLY A 58 14.60 6.50 -6.48
CA GLY A 58 15.58 5.86 -5.59
C GLY A 58 16.24 6.77 -4.54
N GLN A 59 15.85 8.05 -4.50
CA GLN A 59 16.18 8.98 -3.42
C GLN A 59 15.26 8.65 -2.24
N GLY A 60 15.83 8.24 -1.11
CA GLY A 60 15.06 7.83 0.05
C GLY A 60 14.07 8.91 0.50
N GLU A 61 12.78 8.58 0.51
CA GLU A 61 11.77 9.44 1.13
C GLU A 61 11.90 9.37 2.66
N GLN A 62 12.05 10.54 3.29
CA GLN A 62 11.96 10.69 4.73
C GLN A 62 10.61 11.32 5.10
N THR A 63 9.81 10.59 5.87
CA THR A 63 8.55 11.13 6.40
C THR A 63 8.84 12.02 7.60
N ILE A 64 8.38 13.27 7.55
CA ILE A 64 8.46 14.22 8.67
C ILE A 64 7.05 14.58 9.14
N ALA A 65 6.91 14.81 10.45
CA ALA A 65 5.70 15.36 11.03
C ALA A 65 5.90 16.86 11.31
N VAL A 66 5.04 17.71 10.73
CA VAL A 66 5.13 19.17 10.88
C VAL A 66 3.82 19.68 11.48
N ARG A 67 3.92 20.58 12.47
CA ARG A 67 2.76 21.29 13.02
C ARG A 67 2.52 22.54 12.18
N LEU A 68 1.30 22.65 11.62
CA LEU A 68 0.88 23.76 10.78
C LEU A 68 -0.42 24.36 11.34
N GLU A 69 -0.67 25.64 11.07
CA GLU A 69 -1.97 26.23 11.36
C GLU A 69 -3.06 25.52 10.54
N LYS A 70 -4.18 25.17 11.18
CA LYS A 70 -5.29 24.45 10.53
C LYS A 70 -5.78 25.17 9.27
N ARG A 71 -6.00 26.48 9.33
CA ARG A 71 -6.47 27.29 8.20
C ARG A 71 -5.48 27.31 7.04
N LEU A 72 -4.18 27.31 7.34
CA LEU A 72 -3.14 27.22 6.32
C LEU A 72 -3.19 25.87 5.61
N LEU A 73 -3.32 24.78 6.37
CA LEU A 73 -3.43 23.43 5.82
C LEU A 73 -4.66 23.27 4.91
N ASP A 74 -5.79 23.85 5.29
CA ASP A 74 -7.02 23.85 4.50
C ASP A 74 -6.81 24.58 3.16
N ARG A 75 -6.15 25.76 3.20
CA ARG A 75 -5.80 26.52 1.99
C ARG A 75 -4.83 25.76 1.09
N CYS A 76 -3.80 25.13 1.65
CA CYS A 76 -2.87 24.29 0.89
C CYS A 76 -3.59 23.13 0.21
N THR A 77 -4.52 22.48 0.91
CA THR A 77 -5.32 21.37 0.37
C THR A 77 -6.24 21.84 -0.77
N ALA A 78 -6.90 22.98 -0.60
CA ALA A 78 -7.73 23.56 -1.65
C ALA A 78 -6.91 23.92 -2.91
N LEU A 79 -5.71 24.49 -2.71
CA LEU A 79 -4.81 24.83 -3.81
C LEU A 79 -4.30 23.59 -4.55
N ALA A 80 -3.91 22.54 -3.83
CA ALA A 80 -3.47 21.28 -4.41
C ALA A 80 -4.57 20.65 -5.28
N LYS A 81 -5.83 20.63 -4.78
CA LYS A 81 -7.00 20.19 -5.54
C LYS A 81 -7.23 21.02 -6.80
N LYS A 82 -7.18 22.36 -6.70
CA LYS A 82 -7.33 23.25 -7.86
C LYS A 82 -6.28 22.99 -8.93
N LYS A 83 -5.05 22.65 -8.51
CA LYS A 83 -3.93 22.33 -9.41
C LYS A 83 -3.86 20.86 -9.83
N ARG A 84 -4.78 20.00 -9.36
CA ARG A 84 -4.81 18.55 -9.63
C ARG A 84 -3.48 17.84 -9.28
N ILE A 85 -2.84 18.24 -8.19
CA ILE A 85 -1.62 17.61 -7.66
C ILE A 85 -1.84 17.15 -6.22
N SER A 86 -0.99 16.25 -5.73
CA SER A 86 -1.00 15.86 -4.32
C SER A 86 -0.55 17.02 -3.42
N ARG A 87 -0.92 16.96 -2.14
CA ARG A 87 -0.48 17.92 -1.13
C ARG A 87 1.04 17.90 -1.00
N ASP A 88 1.64 16.72 -1.02
CA ASP A 88 3.08 16.52 -0.88
C ASP A 88 3.81 17.14 -2.08
N ALA A 89 3.30 16.95 -3.30
CA ALA A 89 3.86 17.57 -4.51
C ALA A 89 3.78 19.10 -4.46
N LEU A 90 2.70 19.67 -3.90
CA LEU A 90 2.59 21.11 -3.67
C LEU A 90 3.66 21.60 -2.68
N ILE A 91 3.86 20.88 -1.58
CA ILE A 91 4.85 21.21 -0.54
C ILE A 91 6.27 21.14 -1.11
N VAL A 92 6.63 20.05 -1.79
CA VAL A 92 7.94 19.89 -2.45
C VAL A 92 8.20 21.02 -3.43
N ARG A 93 7.22 21.36 -4.28
CA ARG A 93 7.35 22.48 -5.22
C ARG A 93 7.57 23.81 -4.52
N GLY A 94 6.86 24.06 -3.42
CA GLY A 94 7.03 25.27 -2.61
C GLY A 94 8.41 25.35 -1.98
N LEU A 95 8.88 24.25 -1.37
CA LEU A 95 10.20 24.18 -0.73
C LEU A 95 11.33 24.36 -1.75
N ARG A 96 11.27 23.70 -2.91
CA ARG A 96 12.25 23.89 -3.99
C ARG A 96 12.32 25.34 -4.47
N ALA A 97 11.16 25.98 -4.63
CA ALA A 97 11.11 27.38 -5.05
C ALA A 97 11.70 28.33 -3.99
N LEU A 98 11.50 28.03 -2.71
CA LEU A 98 12.07 28.81 -1.61
C LEU A 98 13.59 28.63 -1.53
N LEU A 99 14.08 27.39 -1.57
CA LEU A 99 15.53 27.11 -1.53
C LEU A 99 16.26 27.74 -2.71
N ALA A 100 15.67 27.67 -3.91
CA ALA A 100 16.23 28.34 -5.08
C ALA A 100 16.27 29.87 -4.94
N ALA A 101 15.29 30.47 -4.27
CA ALA A 101 15.28 31.90 -3.99
C ALA A 101 16.37 32.31 -2.97
N GLU A 102 16.72 31.42 -2.05
CA GLU A 102 17.80 31.61 -1.07
C GLU A 102 19.20 31.21 -1.61
N GLY A 103 19.28 30.70 -2.84
CA GLY A 103 20.53 30.32 -3.50
C GLY A 103 21.02 28.89 -3.21
N GLU A 104 20.21 28.05 -2.57
CA GLU A 104 20.48 26.63 -2.33
C GLU A 104 19.79 25.76 -3.38
N ALA A 105 20.21 25.89 -4.65
CA ALA A 105 19.66 25.14 -5.79
C ALA A 105 20.60 24.01 -6.26
#